data_AF-A0A2J8U2J9-F1
#
_entry.id   AF-A0A2J8U2J9-F1
#
_cell.length_a   1.000
_cell.length_b   1.000
_cell.length_c   1.000
_cell.angle_alpha   90.00
_cell.angle_beta   90.00
_cell.angle_gamma   90.00
#
_symmetry.space_group_name_H-M   'P 1'
#
loop_
_entity.id
_entity.type
_entity.pdbx_description
1 polymer ?
#
loop_
_entity_poly.entity_id
_entity_poly.type
_entity_poly.pdbx_seq_one_letter_code
_entity_poly.pdbx_strand_id
1 'polypeptide(L)'
;LELTSENLSRALKTAQNARALKIKLTNKHFPCLTVSVELLSMSSSSRIVTHDIPIKVIPRKLWKDLQEPVVPDPDVSIYLPVLKTMKSVVEKMKNISNHLVPSN
;
A
#
# COMPACT_ATOMS: atom_id res chain seq x y z
N LEU A 1 -5.25 12.04 2.21
CA LEU A 1 -3.81 12.33 2.39
C LEU A 1 -3.07 11.58 1.31
N GLU A 2 -2.01 12.16 0.77
CA GLU A 2 -1.20 11.55 -0.28
C GLU A 2 0.22 11.32 0.27
N LEU A 3 0.78 10.15 0.00
CA LEU A 3 2.12 9.76 0.41
C LEU A 3 2.72 8.82 -0.63
N THR A 4 4.03 8.81 -0.74
CA THR A 4 4.75 7.90 -1.64
C THR A 4 4.72 6.47 -1.09
N SER A 5 4.21 5.52 -1.89
CA SER A 5 4.08 4.11 -1.51
C SER A 5 5.42 3.46 -1.13
N GLU A 6 6.52 3.89 -1.74
CA GLU A 6 7.87 3.40 -1.41
C GLU A 6 8.29 3.76 0.01
N ASN A 7 7.95 4.96 0.49
CA ASN A 7 8.31 5.39 1.84
C ASN A 7 7.55 4.61 2.90
N LEU A 8 6.25 4.37 2.66
CA LEU A 8 5.44 3.54 3.53
C LEU A 8 5.90 2.08 3.52
N SER A 9 6.12 1.49 2.34
CA SER A 9 6.60 0.11 2.24
C SER A 9 7.97 -0.08 2.91
N ARG A 10 8.89 0.89 2.79
CA ARG A 10 10.19 0.86 3.48
C ARG A 10 10.03 0.91 4.99
N ALA A 11 9.16 1.78 5.51
CA ALA A 11 8.85 1.83 6.94
C ALA A 11 8.22 0.51 7.43
N LEU A 12 7.29 -0.07 6.67
CA LEU A 12 6.62 -1.32 7.01
C LEU A 12 7.53 -2.55 6.91
N LYS A 13 8.55 -2.55 6.04
CA LYS A 13 9.56 -3.62 6.01
C LYS A 13 10.27 -3.77 7.35
N THR A 14 10.54 -2.65 8.05
CA THR A 14 11.10 -2.71 9.40
C THR A 14 10.11 -3.23 10.43
N ALA A 15 8.81 -3.09 10.18
CA ALA A 15 7.74 -3.58 11.05
C ALA A 15 7.49 -5.09 10.93
N GLN A 16 8.04 -5.78 9.91
CA GLN A 16 7.81 -7.20 9.69
C GLN A 16 8.21 -8.09 10.88
N ASN A 17 9.25 -7.68 11.62
CA ASN A 17 9.75 -8.39 12.81
C ASN A 17 9.50 -7.58 14.10
N ALA A 18 8.53 -6.67 14.06
CA ALA A 18 8.21 -5.82 15.20
C ALA A 18 7.22 -6.48 16.14
N ARG A 19 7.34 -6.13 17.42
CA ARG A 19 6.36 -6.44 18.47
C ARG A 19 5.10 -5.60 18.31
N ALA A 20 5.28 -4.31 18.00
CA ALA A 20 4.19 -3.36 17.90
C ALA A 20 4.49 -2.28 16.86
N LEU A 21 3.43 -1.75 16.26
CA LEU A 21 3.46 -0.67 15.29
C LEU A 21 2.50 0.43 15.73
N LYS A 22 2.97 1.67 15.74
CA LYS A 22 2.15 2.86 16.01
C LYS A 22 2.28 3.84 14.86
N ILE A 23 1.15 4.25 14.32
CA ILE A 23 1.07 5.21 13.23
C ILE A 23 0.40 6.47 13.76
N LYS A 24 1.04 7.63 13.57
CA LYS A 24 0.53 8.93 14.06
C LYS A 24 0.72 10.00 12.99
N LEU A 25 -0.30 10.84 12.78
CA LEU A 25 -0.13 12.10 12.07
C LEU A 25 0.59 13.09 12.98
N THR A 26 1.73 13.60 12.54
CA THR A 26 2.47 14.64 13.24
C THR A 26 2.66 15.85 12.33
N ASN A 27 2.72 17.04 12.93
CA ASN A 27 3.03 18.27 12.22
C ASN A 27 4.22 18.90 12.93
N LYS A 28 5.43 18.48 12.53
CA LYS A 28 6.69 19.00 13.07
C LYS A 28 7.07 20.25 12.25
N HIS A 29 7.95 20.09 11.26
CA HIS A 29 8.32 21.13 10.30
C HIS A 29 7.46 21.06 9.02
N PHE A 30 6.93 19.89 8.72
CA PHE A 30 5.99 19.61 7.63
C PHE A 30 4.98 18.56 8.14
N PRO A 31 3.81 18.42 7.50
CA PRO A 31 2.89 17.34 7.85
C PRO A 31 3.52 15.99 7.49
N CYS A 32 3.67 15.12 8.49
CA CYS A 32 4.27 13.80 8.36
C CYS A 32 3.33 12.70 8.90
N LEU A 33 3.42 11.52 8.32
CA LEU A 33 2.97 10.28 8.91
C LEU A 33 4.15 9.65 9.64
N THR A 34 4.14 9.73 10.97
CA THR A 34 5.14 9.10 11.82
C THR A 34 4.76 7.65 12.08
N VAL A 35 5.62 6.72 11.68
CA VAL A 35 5.49 5.28 11.91
C VAL A 35 6.56 4.85 12.93
N SER A 36 6.12 4.58 14.16
CA SER A 36 6.97 4.08 15.25
C SER A 36 6.82 2.57 15.35
N VAL A 37 7.94 1.87 15.27
CA VAL A 37 8.05 0.42 15.22
C VAL A 37 8.82 -0.05 16.44
N GLU A 38 8.20 -0.85 17.31
CA GLU A 38 8.86 -1.47 18.46
C GLU A 38 9.40 -2.83 18.03
N LEU A 39 10.72 -2.96 17.93
CA LEU A 39 11.41 -4.20 17.55
C LEU A 39 11.73 -5.03 18.80
N LEU A 40 11.59 -6.35 18.66
CA LEU A 40 12.09 -7.31 19.64
C LEU A 40 13.63 -7.31 19.58
N SER A 41 14.29 -7.11 20.72
CA SER A 41 15.73 -7.25 20.85
C SER A 41 16.08 -8.48 21.68
N MET A 42 17.18 -9.15 21.34
CA MET A 42 17.73 -10.27 22.12
C MET A 42 18.40 -9.81 23.42
N SER A 43 18.71 -8.52 23.54
CA SER A 43 19.04 -7.86 24.81
C SER A 43 17.76 -7.40 25.51
N SER A 44 17.76 -7.32 26.84
CA SER A 44 16.62 -6.90 27.70
C SER A 44 16.07 -5.48 27.45
N SER A 45 16.51 -4.78 26.38
CA SER A 45 16.02 -3.46 25.97
C SER A 45 15.24 -3.53 24.65
N SER A 46 14.02 -3.00 24.64
CA SER A 46 13.23 -2.81 23.41
C SER A 46 13.85 -1.72 22.53
N ARG A 47 13.93 -1.93 21.21
CA ARG A 47 14.39 -0.91 20.25
C ARG A 47 13.18 -0.28 19.56
N ILE A 48 13.13 1.04 19.49
CA ILE A 48 12.05 1.75 18.80
C ILE A 48 12.62 2.45 17.57
N VAL A 49 12.16 2.09 16.39
CA VAL A 49 12.53 2.72 15.12
C VAL A 49 11.39 3.64 14.69
N THR A 50 11.69 4.91 14.44
CA THR A 50 10.69 5.90 14.03
C THR A 50 10.98 6.38 12.61
N HIS A 51 9.98 6.27 11.74
CA HIS A 51 10.04 6.78 10.36
C HIS A 51 9.08 7.96 10.22
N ASP A 52 9.60 9.13 9.88
CA ASP A 52 8.78 10.29 9.54
C ASP A 52 8.59 10.34 8.02
N ILE A 53 7.40 9.98 7.54
CA ILE A 53 7.06 9.97 6.11
C ILE A 53 6.38 11.30 5.75
N PRO A 54 6.91 12.11 4.83
CA PRO A 54 6.24 13.33 4.38
C PRO A 54 4.88 12.98 3.77
N ILE A 55 3.83 13.71 4.17
CA ILE A 55 2.50 13.58 3.58
C ILE A 55 2.06 14.89 2.96
N LYS A 56 1.26 14.80 1.91
CA LYS A 56 0.53 15.94 1.35
C LYS A 56 -0.91 15.88 1.80
N VAL A 57 -1.36 16.93 2.47
CA VAL A 57 -2.76 17.05 2.89
C VAL A 57 -3.58 17.43 1.66
N ILE A 58 -4.57 16.58 1.33
CA ILE A 58 -5.45 16.81 0.18
C ILE A 58 -6.59 17.74 0.64
N PRO A 59 -6.77 18.92 0.02
CA PRO A 59 -7.87 19.81 0.33
C PRO A 59 -9.23 19.15 0.12
N ARG A 60 -10.22 19.48 0.97
CA ARG A 60 -11.59 18.92 0.93
C ARG A 60 -12.28 19.08 -0.43
N LYS A 61 -11.89 20.09 -1.21
CA LYS A 61 -12.42 20.35 -2.56
C LYS A 61 -12.19 19.17 -3.52
N LEU A 62 -11.06 18.47 -3.37
CA LEU A 62 -10.66 17.34 -4.22
C LEU A 62 -11.15 15.98 -3.70
N TRP A 63 -11.85 15.95 -2.55
CA TRP A 63 -12.30 14.68 -1.97
C TRP A 63 -13.44 14.03 -2.77
N LYS A 64 -14.18 14.84 -3.55
CA LYS A 64 -15.23 14.34 -4.44
C LYS A 64 -14.66 13.42 -5.52
N ASP A 65 -13.46 13.72 -6.02
CA ASP A 65 -12.78 12.92 -7.06
C ASP A 65 -12.08 11.67 -6.50
N LEU A 66 -11.98 11.54 -5.17
CA LEU A 66 -11.36 10.42 -4.47
C LEU A 66 -12.38 9.49 -3.80
N GLN A 67 -13.66 9.61 -4.16
CA GLN A 67 -14.68 8.67 -3.71
C GLN A 67 -14.47 7.30 -4.36
N GLU A 68 -14.84 6.26 -3.62
CA GLU A 68 -14.89 4.90 -4.14
C GLU A 68 -15.78 4.88 -5.39
N PRO A 69 -15.29 4.35 -6.53
CA PRO A 69 -16.10 4.28 -7.73
C PRO A 69 -17.31 3.38 -7.48
N VAL A 70 -18.49 3.85 -7.87
CA VAL A 70 -19.68 3.00 -7.86
C VAL A 70 -19.46 1.89 -8.88
N VAL A 71 -19.42 0.65 -8.41
CA VAL A 71 -19.27 -0.53 -9.25
C VAL A 71 -20.66 -0.87 -9.80
N PRO A 72 -20.90 -0.78 -11.13
CA PRO A 72 -22.15 -1.25 -11.71
C PRO A 72 -22.25 -2.79 -11.61
N ASP A 73 -23.48 -3.32 -11.63
CA ASP A 73 -23.69 -4.76 -11.68
C ASP A 73 -23.05 -5.36 -12.95
N PRO A 74 -22.23 -6.42 -12.83
CA PRO A 74 -21.62 -7.06 -13.98
C PRO A 74 -22.64 -7.92 -14.74
N ASP A 75 -22.57 -7.95 -16.08
CA ASP A 75 -23.39 -8.85 -16.90
C ASP A 75 -23.05 -10.34 -16.64
N VAL A 76 -21.80 -10.63 -16.31
CA VAL A 76 -21.27 -11.97 -16.01
C VAL A 76 -20.27 -11.87 -14.86
N SER A 77 -20.42 -12.71 -13.84
CA SER A 77 -19.48 -12.83 -12.72
C SER A 77 -18.91 -14.24 -12.66
N ILE A 78 -17.60 -14.38 -12.83
CA ILE A 78 -16.89 -15.66 -12.76
C ILE A 78 -15.86 -15.64 -11.63
N TYR A 79 -15.59 -16.81 -11.06
CA TYR A 79 -14.52 -16.96 -10.08
C TYR A 79 -13.15 -16.93 -10.78
N LEU A 80 -12.25 -16.11 -10.26
CA LEU A 80 -10.89 -16.04 -10.78
C LEU A 80 -10.12 -17.33 -10.42
N PRO A 81 -9.37 -17.91 -11.39
CA PRO A 81 -8.46 -19.01 -11.10
C PRO A 81 -7.26 -18.52 -10.28
N VAL A 82 -6.32 -19.42 -9.97
CA VAL A 82 -5.14 -19.10 -9.16
C VAL A 82 -4.35 -17.92 -9.74
N LEU A 83 -4.37 -16.77 -9.05
CA LEU A 83 -3.78 -15.51 -9.51
C LEU A 83 -2.29 -15.61 -9.83
N LYS A 84 -1.56 -16.50 -9.14
CA LYS A 84 -0.13 -16.76 -9.44
C LYS A 84 0.05 -17.34 -10.85
N THR A 85 -0.78 -18.31 -11.23
CA THR A 85 -0.75 -18.92 -12.56
C THR A 85 -1.15 -17.90 -13.61
N MET A 86 -2.23 -17.15 -13.36
CA MET A 86 -2.70 -16.10 -14.25
C MET A 86 -1.62 -15.02 -14.48
N LYS A 87 -0.95 -14.54 -13.43
CA LYS A 87 0.17 -13.60 -13.56
C LYS A 87 1.30 -14.14 -14.44
N SER A 88 1.69 -15.40 -14.26
CA SER A 88 2.75 -16.04 -15.05
C SER A 88 2.38 -16.12 -16.55
N VAL A 89 1.12 -16.45 -16.84
CA VAL A 89 0.61 -16.48 -18.23
C VAL A 89 0.59 -15.08 -18.83
N VAL A 90 0.08 -14.08 -18.09
CA VAL A 90 0.04 -12.68 -18.54
C VAL A 90 1.44 -12.12 -18.78
N GLU A 91 2.42 -12.41 -17.91
CA GLU A 91 3.81 -11.99 -18.10
C GLU A 91 4.43 -12.54 -19.39
N LYS A 92 4.15 -13.81 -19.72
CA LYS A 92 4.60 -14.42 -20.97
C LYS A 92 3.90 -13.82 -22.20
N MET A 93 2.59 -13.58 -22.10
CA MET A 93 1.80 -13.01 -23.21
C MET A 93 2.11 -11.55 -23.48
N LYS A 94 2.46 -10.77 -22.45
CA LYS A 94 2.89 -9.38 -22.57
C LYS A 94 4.13 -9.22 -23.47
N ASN A 95 5.00 -10.23 -23.50
CA ASN A 95 6.19 -10.23 -24.37
C ASN A 95 5.83 -10.39 -25.87
N ILE A 96 4.63 -10.91 -26.16
CA ILE A 96 4.17 -11.19 -27.53
C ILE A 96 3.26 -10.06 -28.03
N SER A 97 2.41 -9.49 -27.15
CA SER A 97 1.55 -8.36 -27.50
C SER A 97 1.11 -7.57 -26.26
N ASN A 98 0.81 -6.28 -26.44
CA ASN A 98 0.29 -5.41 -25.38
C ASN A 98 -1.25 -5.49 -25.21
N HIS A 99 -1.93 -6.32 -26.00
CA HIS A 99 -3.38 -6.48 -25.97
C HIS A 99 -3.75 -7.91 -25.54
N LEU A 100 -4.47 -8.02 -24.43
CA LEU A 100 -5.03 -9.28 -23.94
C LEU A 100 -6.55 -9.17 -24.04
N VAL A 101 -7.16 -10.08 -24.79
CA VAL A 101 -8.63 -10.20 -24.87
C VAL A 101 -9.04 -11.30 -23.89
N PRO A 102 -9.76 -10.97 -22.80
CA PRO A 102 -10.42 -11.99 -21.99
C PRO A 102 -11.55 -12.58 -22.83
N SER A 103 -11.54 -13.89 -23.05
CA SER A 103 -12.63 -14.59 -23.75
C SER A 103 -13.88 -14.64 -22.86
N ASN A 104 -15.03 -14.29 -23.41
CA ASN A 104 -16.36 -14.40 -22.76
C ASN A 104 -16.77 -15.86 -22.51
#